data_AF-A0A9E3NRG7-F1
#
_entry.id   AF-A0A9E3NRG7-F1
#
_cell.length_a   1.000
_cell.length_b   1.000
_cell.length_c   1.000
_cell.angle_alpha   90.00
_cell.angle_beta   90.00
_cell.angle_gamma   90.00
#
_symmetry.space_group_name_H-M   'P 1'
#
loop_
_entity.id
_entity.type
_entity.pdbx_description
1 polymer ?
#
loop_
_entity_poly.entity_id
_entity_poly.type
_entity_poly.pdbx_seq_one_letter_code
_entity_poly.pdbx_strand_id
1 'polypeptide(L)'
;MSRASVFALAAVALAGCASFRTMTASPGDLEDYRAYRVAGAQGTRLARAKQYLDRHPTGAFAVEVRAVFDEEEPLYFERSQGTREGVRRYLADLPDGPHAPAAIALLTALESNMQDAELRDIARKVRYEDAKLEAAAVQRRAVGEAILGAVGVLLDEATYGVARGEAPQTLRSMMIGTPHTTWGAVPARREEDLYFLLPTRPERESRVLTLEIALGERDGVITSGSVEGADMFVSWAEADQITKLDPSAGSDRTEAHLHAMDRLGGALERRFPAATCPDARQGRELYHRACDGWEVTVVAGEGAGQKDAIVIRGAPRAATKETGPGGTQPARKQGDR
;
A
#
# COMPACT_ATOMS: atom_id res chain seq x y z
N MET A 1 -87.31 -15.12 -48.91
CA MET A 1 -86.67 -14.18 -49.87
C MET A 1 -85.92 -13.12 -49.08
N SER A 2 -84.75 -12.70 -49.60
CA SER A 2 -83.93 -11.54 -49.18
C SER A 2 -82.70 -11.76 -48.26
N ARG A 3 -81.54 -11.37 -48.84
CA ARG A 3 -80.38 -10.65 -48.24
C ARG A 3 -79.20 -11.39 -47.58
N ALA A 4 -78.89 -12.65 -47.94
CA ALA A 4 -77.68 -13.32 -47.42
C ALA A 4 -76.55 -13.61 -48.44
N SER A 5 -76.72 -13.32 -49.75
CA SER A 5 -75.82 -13.87 -50.78
C SER A 5 -74.92 -12.86 -51.53
N VAL A 6 -74.79 -11.61 -51.07
CA VAL A 6 -74.01 -10.59 -51.81
C VAL A 6 -72.64 -10.27 -51.18
N PHE A 7 -72.37 -10.68 -49.93
CA PHE A 7 -71.09 -10.33 -49.26
C PHE A 7 -69.92 -11.32 -49.50
N ALA A 8 -70.15 -12.46 -50.15
CA ALA A 8 -69.12 -13.49 -50.32
C ALA A 8 -68.22 -13.31 -51.58
N LEU A 9 -68.58 -12.44 -52.53
CA LEU A 9 -67.80 -12.27 -53.77
C LEU A 9 -66.75 -11.14 -53.71
N ALA A 10 -66.82 -10.23 -52.73
CA ALA A 10 -65.86 -9.12 -52.63
C ALA A 10 -64.54 -9.50 -51.92
N ALA A 11 -64.51 -10.60 -51.16
CA ALA A 11 -63.31 -11.04 -50.44
C ALA A 11 -62.27 -11.76 -51.33
N VAL A 12 -62.68 -12.30 -52.48
CA VAL A 12 -61.77 -13.02 -53.40
C VAL A 12 -60.95 -12.05 -54.27
N ALA A 13 -61.43 -10.82 -54.49
CA ALA A 13 -60.71 -9.82 -55.30
C ALA A 13 -59.49 -9.20 -54.60
N LEU A 14 -59.45 -9.18 -53.26
CA LEU A 14 -58.36 -8.58 -52.49
C LEU A 14 -57.18 -9.53 -52.26
N ALA A 15 -57.40 -10.85 -52.36
CA ALA A 15 -56.33 -11.84 -52.25
C ALA A 15 -55.50 -12.00 -53.56
N GLY A 16 -55.98 -11.47 -54.69
CA GLY A 16 -55.32 -11.57 -56.01
C GLY A 16 -54.27 -10.50 -56.30
N CYS A 17 -54.22 -9.39 -55.55
CA CYS A 17 -53.32 -8.27 -55.83
C CYS A 17 -51.85 -8.52 -55.44
N ALA A 18 -51.56 -9.52 -54.61
CA ALA A 18 -50.19 -9.90 -54.28
C ALA A 18 -49.49 -10.62 -55.45
N SER A 19 -50.23 -11.40 -56.25
CA SER A 19 -49.69 -12.20 -57.35
C SER A 19 -49.37 -11.40 -58.61
N PHE A 20 -49.92 -10.19 -58.78
CA PHE A 20 -49.60 -9.33 -59.93
C PHE A 20 -48.30 -8.55 -59.74
N ARG A 21 -47.88 -8.23 -58.50
CA ARG A 21 -46.66 -7.46 -58.25
C ARG A 21 -45.39 -8.19 -58.67
N THR A 22 -45.37 -9.52 -58.55
CA THR A 22 -44.25 -10.36 -59.00
C THR A 22 -44.13 -10.42 -60.52
N MET A 23 -45.22 -10.17 -61.26
CA MET A 23 -45.21 -10.13 -62.73
C MET A 23 -44.73 -8.78 -63.29
N THR A 24 -44.83 -7.70 -62.49
CA THR A 24 -44.44 -6.35 -62.91
C THR A 24 -43.07 -5.91 -62.38
N ALA A 25 -42.53 -6.62 -61.39
CA ALA A 25 -41.22 -6.33 -60.82
C ALA A 25 -40.09 -6.67 -61.82
N SER A 26 -39.05 -5.82 -61.88
CA SER A 26 -37.86 -6.16 -62.65
C SER A 26 -37.16 -7.38 -62.04
N PRO A 27 -36.38 -8.17 -62.80
CA PRO A 27 -35.66 -9.33 -62.25
C PRO A 27 -34.78 -8.98 -61.05
N GLY A 28 -34.09 -7.82 -61.06
CA GLY A 28 -33.26 -7.37 -59.95
C GLY A 28 -34.05 -6.91 -58.71
N ASP A 29 -35.22 -6.29 -58.91
CA ASP A 29 -36.15 -5.92 -57.83
C ASP A 29 -36.66 -7.19 -57.10
N LEU A 30 -37.04 -8.22 -57.87
CA LEU A 30 -37.50 -9.49 -57.30
C LEU A 30 -36.38 -10.28 -56.60
N GLU A 31 -35.15 -10.26 -57.13
CA GLU A 31 -33.99 -10.93 -56.53
C GLU A 31 -33.63 -10.32 -55.18
N ASP A 32 -33.46 -9.00 -55.10
CA ASP A 32 -33.12 -8.30 -53.85
C ASP A 32 -34.25 -8.44 -52.81
N TYR A 33 -35.53 -8.39 -53.24
CA TYR A 33 -36.67 -8.63 -52.35
C TYR A 33 -36.67 -10.06 -51.79
N ARG A 34 -36.40 -11.08 -52.61
CA ARG A 34 -36.28 -12.47 -52.14
C ARG A 34 -35.13 -12.63 -51.16
N ALA A 35 -33.97 -12.03 -51.45
CA ALA A 35 -32.81 -12.07 -50.57
C ALA A 35 -33.11 -11.46 -49.19
N TYR A 36 -33.89 -10.37 -49.15
CA TYR A 36 -34.43 -9.81 -47.90
C TYR A 36 -35.38 -10.78 -47.17
N ARG A 37 -36.36 -11.36 -47.88
CA ARG A 37 -37.39 -12.23 -47.27
C ARG A 37 -36.84 -13.53 -46.69
N VAL A 38 -35.78 -14.09 -47.27
CA VAL A 38 -35.17 -15.35 -46.81
C VAL A 38 -34.10 -15.17 -45.73
N ALA A 39 -33.72 -13.93 -45.39
CA ALA A 39 -32.71 -13.66 -44.39
C ALA A 39 -33.20 -14.03 -42.97
N GLY A 40 -32.62 -15.08 -42.38
CA GLY A 40 -33.04 -15.60 -41.07
C GLY A 40 -32.57 -14.77 -39.87
N ALA A 41 -31.40 -14.13 -39.95
CA ALA A 41 -30.88 -13.27 -38.89
C ALA A 41 -31.44 -11.85 -39.01
N GLN A 42 -31.91 -11.26 -37.91
CA GLN A 42 -32.53 -9.92 -37.92
C GLN A 42 -31.60 -8.82 -38.46
N GLY A 43 -30.33 -8.77 -38.03
CA GLY A 43 -29.36 -7.79 -38.53
C GLY A 43 -29.12 -7.93 -40.04
N THR A 44 -28.90 -9.15 -40.52
CA THR A 44 -28.77 -9.43 -41.96
C THR A 44 -30.02 -9.05 -42.73
N ARG A 45 -31.21 -9.31 -42.18
CA ARG A 45 -32.48 -8.96 -42.80
C ARG A 45 -32.66 -7.44 -42.92
N LEU A 46 -32.34 -6.69 -41.87
CA LEU A 46 -32.36 -5.22 -41.91
C LEU A 46 -31.33 -4.66 -42.89
N ALA A 47 -30.11 -5.22 -42.93
CA ALA A 47 -29.08 -4.83 -43.89
C ALA A 47 -29.55 -5.02 -45.35
N ARG A 48 -30.21 -6.15 -45.64
CA ARG A 48 -30.79 -6.44 -46.95
C ARG A 48 -31.99 -5.55 -47.26
N ALA A 49 -32.82 -5.23 -46.27
CA ALA A 49 -33.92 -4.29 -46.43
C ALA A 49 -33.42 -2.88 -46.80
N LYS A 50 -32.41 -2.38 -46.08
CA LYS A 50 -31.73 -1.11 -46.38
C LYS A 50 -31.15 -1.11 -47.80
N GLN A 51 -30.40 -2.16 -48.15
CA GLN A 51 -29.82 -2.33 -49.49
C GLN A 51 -30.88 -2.34 -50.60
N TYR A 52 -32.00 -3.03 -50.37
CA TYR A 52 -33.14 -3.04 -51.29
C TYR A 52 -33.73 -1.63 -51.47
N LEU A 53 -33.97 -0.90 -50.37
CA LEU A 53 -34.55 0.45 -50.41
C LEU A 53 -33.63 1.47 -51.07
N ASP A 54 -32.31 1.32 -50.93
CA ASP A 54 -31.32 2.19 -51.57
C ASP A 54 -31.25 1.95 -53.09
N ARG A 55 -31.33 0.69 -53.53
CA ARG A 55 -31.27 0.31 -54.97
C ARG A 55 -32.58 0.50 -55.70
N HIS A 56 -33.70 0.25 -55.03
CA HIS A 56 -35.05 0.25 -55.61
C HIS A 56 -35.97 1.19 -54.82
N PRO A 57 -35.69 2.52 -54.79
CA PRO A 57 -36.45 3.46 -53.96
C PRO A 57 -37.94 3.53 -54.32
N THR A 58 -38.26 3.24 -55.58
CA THR A 58 -39.63 3.14 -56.15
C THR A 58 -39.95 1.72 -56.64
N GLY A 59 -39.26 0.69 -56.13
CA GLY A 59 -39.48 -0.71 -56.50
C GLY A 59 -40.88 -1.22 -56.16
N ALA A 60 -41.29 -2.34 -56.76
CA ALA A 60 -42.64 -2.89 -56.59
C ALA A 60 -42.95 -3.28 -55.13
N PHE A 61 -41.91 -3.56 -54.33
CA PHE A 61 -42.01 -3.93 -52.92
C PHE A 61 -41.51 -2.84 -51.96
N ALA A 62 -41.11 -1.66 -52.44
CA ALA A 62 -40.52 -0.59 -51.62
C ALA A 62 -41.41 -0.13 -50.47
N VAL A 63 -42.73 -0.05 -50.68
CA VAL A 63 -43.69 0.35 -49.63
C VAL A 63 -43.71 -0.67 -48.48
N GLU A 64 -43.68 -1.96 -48.81
CA GLU A 64 -43.71 -3.05 -47.83
C GLU A 64 -42.39 -3.13 -47.06
N VAL A 65 -41.27 -3.16 -47.78
CA VAL A 65 -39.93 -3.27 -47.17
C VAL A 65 -39.66 -2.07 -46.27
N ARG A 66 -40.08 -0.86 -46.67
CA ARG A 66 -39.95 0.35 -45.85
C ARG A 66 -40.76 0.28 -44.58
N ALA A 67 -42.03 -0.14 -44.65
CA ALA A 67 -42.87 -0.27 -43.46
C ALA A 67 -42.26 -1.22 -42.41
N VAL A 68 -41.73 -2.37 -42.84
CA VAL A 68 -41.08 -3.32 -41.93
C VAL A 68 -39.74 -2.78 -41.42
N PHE A 69 -38.96 -2.13 -42.28
CA PHE A 69 -37.67 -1.55 -41.88
C PHE A 69 -37.85 -0.46 -40.81
N ASP A 70 -38.79 0.46 -41.03
CA ASP A 70 -39.09 1.57 -40.12
C ASP A 70 -39.63 1.08 -38.76
N GLU A 71 -40.27 -0.09 -38.71
CA GLU A 71 -40.74 -0.73 -37.48
C GLU A 71 -39.62 -1.51 -36.75
N GLU A 72 -38.85 -2.33 -37.47
CA GLU A 72 -37.89 -3.25 -36.88
C GLU A 72 -36.55 -2.60 -36.51
N GLU A 73 -36.10 -1.60 -37.26
CA GLU A 73 -34.78 -0.97 -37.07
C GLU A 73 -34.65 -0.25 -35.71
N PRO A 74 -35.61 0.56 -35.24
CA PRO A 74 -35.50 1.22 -33.94
C PRO A 74 -35.41 0.23 -32.79
N LEU A 75 -36.18 -0.86 -32.86
CA LEU A 75 -36.14 -1.94 -31.87
C LEU A 75 -34.80 -2.69 -31.90
N TYR A 76 -34.19 -2.84 -33.08
CA TYR A 76 -32.87 -3.44 -33.23
C TYR A 76 -31.77 -2.55 -32.63
N PHE A 77 -31.83 -1.24 -32.86
CA PHE A 77 -30.93 -0.26 -32.26
C PHE A 77 -31.07 -0.23 -30.73
N GLU A 78 -32.31 -0.19 -30.20
CA GLU A 78 -32.58 -0.16 -28.77
C GLU A 78 -32.02 -1.38 -28.03
N ARG A 79 -32.11 -2.58 -28.61
CA ARG A 79 -31.48 -3.78 -28.04
C ARG A 79 -29.94 -3.74 -28.12
N SER A 80 -29.41 -3.09 -29.14
CA SER A 80 -27.97 -3.04 -29.41
C SER A 80 -27.24 -2.03 -28.53
N GLN A 81 -27.92 -0.99 -28.05
CA GLN A 81 -27.29 0.12 -27.30
C GLN A 81 -26.76 -0.26 -25.90
N GLY A 82 -27.15 -1.42 -25.34
CA GLY A 82 -26.79 -1.80 -23.98
C GLY A 82 -25.35 -2.29 -23.78
N THR A 83 -24.63 -2.62 -24.86
CA THR A 83 -23.25 -3.14 -24.79
C THR A 83 -22.41 -2.68 -25.98
N ARG A 84 -21.09 -2.60 -25.82
CA ARG A 84 -20.15 -2.23 -26.88
C ARG A 84 -20.27 -3.16 -28.09
N GLU A 85 -20.33 -4.46 -27.85
CA GLU A 85 -20.46 -5.49 -28.88
C GLU A 85 -21.80 -5.39 -29.62
N GLY A 86 -22.88 -5.02 -28.92
CA GLY A 86 -24.19 -4.75 -29.53
C GLY A 86 -24.13 -3.58 -30.51
N VAL A 87 -23.58 -2.44 -30.07
CA VAL A 87 -23.45 -1.23 -30.91
C VAL A 87 -22.53 -1.48 -32.11
N ARG A 88 -21.42 -2.19 -31.94
CA ARG A 88 -20.53 -2.59 -33.06
C ARG A 88 -21.23 -3.50 -34.06
N ARG A 89 -22.04 -4.45 -33.58
CA ARG A 89 -22.83 -5.32 -34.45
C ARG A 89 -23.87 -4.53 -35.25
N TYR A 90 -24.58 -3.60 -34.60
CA TYR A 90 -25.50 -2.69 -35.28
C TYR A 90 -24.80 -1.92 -36.40
N LEU A 91 -23.64 -1.31 -36.13
CA LEU A 91 -22.86 -0.57 -37.13
C LEU A 91 -22.30 -1.46 -38.25
N ALA A 92 -22.02 -2.74 -37.97
CA ALA A 92 -21.58 -3.68 -38.99
C ALA A 92 -22.72 -4.11 -39.93
N ASP A 93 -23.93 -4.28 -39.38
CA ASP A 93 -25.12 -4.65 -40.16
C ASP A 93 -25.69 -3.44 -40.94
N LEU A 94 -25.66 -2.25 -40.32
CA LEU A 94 -26.26 -1.01 -40.84
C LEU A 94 -25.28 0.17 -40.71
N PRO A 95 -24.20 0.22 -41.50
CA PRO A 95 -23.19 1.29 -41.41
C PRO A 95 -23.77 2.67 -41.74
N ASP A 96 -24.75 2.73 -42.66
CA ASP A 96 -25.46 3.95 -43.06
C ASP A 96 -26.93 3.93 -42.58
N GLY A 97 -27.21 3.25 -41.46
CA GLY A 97 -28.55 3.14 -40.88
C GLY A 97 -29.08 4.46 -40.28
N PRO A 98 -30.40 4.59 -40.04
CA PRO A 98 -31.00 5.78 -39.44
C PRO A 98 -30.38 6.19 -38.10
N HIS A 99 -30.00 5.21 -37.26
CA HIS A 99 -29.34 5.45 -35.98
C HIS A 99 -27.81 5.31 -36.02
N ALA A 100 -27.18 5.19 -37.20
CA ALA A 100 -25.71 5.04 -37.29
C ALA A 100 -24.93 6.20 -36.64
N PRO A 101 -25.29 7.49 -36.80
CA PRO A 101 -24.61 8.57 -36.08
C PRO A 101 -24.72 8.46 -34.56
N ALA A 102 -25.90 8.06 -34.05
CA ALA A 102 -26.12 7.85 -32.61
C ALA A 102 -25.32 6.64 -32.08
N ALA A 103 -25.27 5.56 -32.85
CA ALA A 103 -24.47 4.38 -32.55
C ALA A 103 -22.96 4.68 -32.50
N ILE A 104 -22.43 5.50 -33.42
CA ILE A 104 -21.02 5.93 -33.41
C ILE A 104 -20.72 6.76 -32.14
N ALA A 105 -21.59 7.72 -31.80
CA ALA A 105 -21.43 8.54 -30.61
C ALA A 105 -21.47 7.69 -29.32
N LEU A 106 -22.39 6.72 -29.25
CA LEU A 106 -22.51 5.80 -28.13
C LEU A 106 -21.29 4.88 -28.00
N LEU A 107 -20.79 4.33 -29.12
CA LEU A 107 -19.58 3.50 -29.10
C LEU A 107 -18.37 4.28 -28.56
N THR A 108 -18.20 5.53 -29.01
CA THR A 108 -17.14 6.43 -28.55
C THR A 108 -17.25 6.72 -27.05
N ALA A 109 -18.47 6.95 -26.55
CA ALA A 109 -18.72 7.19 -25.13
C ALA A 109 -18.43 5.94 -24.27
N LEU A 110 -18.83 4.76 -24.74
CA LEU A 110 -18.54 3.49 -24.06
C LEU A 110 -17.04 3.20 -23.99
N GLU A 111 -16.29 3.45 -25.07
CA GLU A 111 -14.84 3.24 -25.11
C GLU A 111 -14.10 4.20 -24.17
N SER A 112 -14.49 5.48 -24.13
CA SER A 112 -13.91 6.47 -23.21
C SER A 112 -14.12 6.07 -21.74
N ASN A 113 -15.33 5.62 -21.38
CA ASN A 113 -15.65 5.20 -20.02
C ASN A 113 -14.84 3.96 -19.56
N MET A 114 -14.58 3.02 -20.47
CA MET A 114 -13.75 1.84 -20.17
C MET A 114 -12.29 2.22 -19.92
N GLN A 115 -11.71 3.07 -20.76
CA GLN A 115 -10.34 3.55 -20.59
C GLN A 115 -10.17 4.27 -19.25
N ASP A 116 -11.12 5.12 -18.88
CA ASP A 116 -11.13 5.80 -17.57
C ASP A 116 -11.20 4.81 -16.39
N ALA A 117 -11.99 3.74 -16.52
CA ALA A 117 -12.09 2.71 -15.48
C ALA A 117 -10.78 1.93 -15.33
N GLU A 118 -10.14 1.55 -16.44
CA GLU A 118 -8.84 0.87 -16.44
C GLU A 118 -7.73 1.76 -15.86
N LEU A 119 -7.66 3.04 -16.25
CA LEU A 119 -6.71 4.00 -15.71
C LEU A 119 -6.90 4.19 -14.19
N ARG A 120 -8.15 4.26 -13.71
CA ARG A 120 -8.45 4.33 -12.27
C ARG A 120 -8.03 3.07 -11.53
N ASP A 121 -8.17 1.88 -12.12
CA ASP A 121 -7.73 0.63 -11.52
C ASP A 121 -6.20 0.57 -11.42
N ILE A 122 -5.49 0.93 -12.49
CA ILE A 122 -4.02 1.03 -12.50
C ILE A 122 -3.55 2.02 -11.44
N ALA A 123 -4.13 3.22 -11.38
CA ALA A 123 -3.75 4.23 -10.39
C ALA A 123 -3.99 3.75 -8.95
N ARG A 124 -5.06 2.99 -8.70
CA ARG A 124 -5.33 2.38 -7.38
C ARG A 124 -4.28 1.34 -7.02
N LYS A 125 -3.88 0.48 -7.97
CA LYS A 125 -2.84 -0.55 -7.77
C LYS A 125 -1.49 0.10 -7.47
N VAL A 126 -1.09 1.12 -8.22
CA VAL A 126 0.15 1.87 -7.98
C VAL A 126 0.15 2.48 -6.59
N ARG A 127 -0.90 3.20 -6.19
CA ARG A 127 -1.00 3.79 -4.83
C ARG A 127 -0.90 2.75 -3.71
N TYR A 128 -1.51 1.58 -3.92
CA TYR A 128 -1.45 0.49 -2.96
C TYR A 128 -0.04 -0.11 -2.85
N GLU A 129 0.66 -0.24 -3.97
CA GLU A 129 2.05 -0.69 -4.01
C GLU A 129 2.99 0.34 -3.37
N ASP A 130 2.82 1.62 -3.69
CA ASP A 130 3.59 2.73 -3.09
C ASP A 130 3.41 2.75 -1.57
N ALA A 131 2.17 2.64 -1.09
CA ALA A 131 1.88 2.60 0.35
C ALA A 131 2.56 1.42 1.05
N LYS A 132 2.65 0.25 0.38
CA LYS A 132 3.39 -0.91 0.91
C LYS A 132 4.89 -0.67 0.96
N LEU A 133 5.46 -0.04 -0.07
CA LEU A 133 6.89 0.26 -0.11
C LEU A 133 7.27 1.29 0.96
N GLU A 134 6.43 2.31 1.16
CA GLU A 134 6.63 3.32 2.21
C GLU A 134 6.52 2.70 3.61
N ALA A 135 5.50 1.87 3.85
CA ALA A 135 5.36 1.16 5.13
C ALA A 135 6.60 0.30 5.44
N ALA A 136 7.14 -0.42 4.44
CA ALA A 136 8.37 -1.19 4.59
C ALA A 136 9.59 -0.30 4.85
N ALA A 137 9.66 0.90 4.25
CA ALA A 137 10.73 1.87 4.50
C ALA A 137 10.67 2.45 5.92
N VAL A 138 9.47 2.73 6.43
CA VAL A 138 9.27 3.15 7.83
C VAL A 138 9.73 2.05 8.80
N GLN A 139 9.35 0.80 8.54
CA GLN A 139 9.77 -0.36 9.35
C GLN A 139 11.29 -0.52 9.39
N ARG A 140 11.98 -0.37 8.26
CA ARG A 140 13.45 -0.44 8.20
C ARG A 140 14.11 0.70 8.98
N ARG A 141 13.61 1.94 8.84
CA ARG A 141 14.12 3.09 9.59
C ARG A 141 13.95 2.92 11.10
N ALA A 142 12.83 2.33 11.53
CA ALA A 142 12.55 2.09 12.94
C ALA A 142 13.63 1.26 13.65
N VAL A 143 14.34 0.37 12.93
CA VAL A 143 15.45 -0.42 13.50
C VAL A 143 16.57 0.50 13.99
N GLY A 144 17.09 1.36 13.12
CA GLY A 144 18.16 2.28 13.48
C GLY A 144 17.70 3.35 14.48
N GLU A 145 16.47 3.85 14.33
CA GLU A 145 15.89 4.83 15.26
C GLU A 145 15.71 4.25 16.68
N ALA A 146 15.30 2.98 16.82
CA ALA A 146 15.18 2.33 18.11
C ALA A 146 16.56 2.15 18.79
N ILE A 147 17.56 1.66 18.07
CA ILE A 147 18.92 1.47 18.60
C ILE A 147 19.56 2.80 18.99
N LEU A 148 19.60 3.76 18.06
CA LEU A 148 20.22 5.07 18.30
C LEU A 148 19.43 5.90 19.32
N GLY A 149 18.11 5.81 19.31
CA GLY A 149 17.26 6.45 20.31
C GLY A 149 17.54 5.91 21.71
N ALA A 150 17.66 4.59 21.84
CA ALA A 150 17.99 3.97 23.13
C ALA A 150 19.38 4.36 23.63
N VAL A 151 20.39 4.28 22.75
CA VAL A 151 21.75 4.75 23.05
C VAL A 151 21.75 6.23 23.45
N GLY A 152 21.02 7.09 22.76
CA GLY A 152 20.92 8.51 23.08
C GLY A 152 20.38 8.78 24.48
N VAL A 153 19.34 8.05 24.90
CA VAL A 153 18.78 8.15 26.27
C VAL A 153 19.77 7.62 27.32
N LEU A 154 20.49 6.55 27.02
CA LEU A 154 21.53 6.01 27.89
C LEU A 154 22.81 6.86 27.92
N LEU A 155 22.99 7.82 27.01
CA LEU A 155 24.10 8.78 27.09
C LEU A 155 23.75 10.05 27.89
N ASP A 156 22.46 10.22 28.24
CA ASP A 156 21.99 11.34 29.05
C ASP A 156 22.48 11.21 30.50
N GLU A 157 23.05 12.29 31.04
CA GLU A 157 23.53 12.33 32.42
C GLU A 157 22.41 12.16 33.44
N ALA A 158 21.20 12.64 33.12
CA ALA A 158 20.06 12.56 34.01
C ALA A 158 19.61 11.10 34.27
N THR A 159 20.02 10.16 33.42
CA THR A 159 19.69 8.73 33.52
C THR A 159 20.35 8.05 34.73
N TYR A 160 21.51 8.53 35.19
CA TYR A 160 22.34 7.82 36.17
C TYR A 160 22.38 8.47 37.55
N GLY A 161 22.67 7.65 38.56
CA GLY A 161 22.75 8.08 39.96
C GLY A 161 21.40 8.42 40.58
N VAL A 162 20.29 8.04 39.92
CA VAL A 162 18.92 8.22 40.40
C VAL A 162 18.28 6.85 40.64
N ALA A 163 17.34 6.79 41.58
CA ALA A 163 16.49 5.61 41.75
C ALA A 163 15.62 5.41 40.50
N ARG A 164 15.37 4.16 40.12
CA ARG A 164 14.56 3.82 38.93
C ARG A 164 13.13 4.40 38.99
N GLY A 165 12.57 4.58 40.18
CA GLY A 165 11.28 5.24 40.38
C GLY A 165 11.29 6.75 40.08
N GLU A 166 12.46 7.37 40.10
CA GLU A 166 12.70 8.80 39.86
C GLU A 166 13.35 9.06 38.50
N ALA A 167 13.41 8.04 37.65
CA ALA A 167 14.00 8.11 36.31
C ALA A 167 13.43 9.28 35.49
N PRO A 168 14.26 9.97 34.68
CA PRO A 168 13.80 11.03 33.78
C PRO A 168 12.72 10.55 32.82
N GLN A 169 11.81 11.44 32.43
CA GLN A 169 10.68 11.09 31.56
C GLN A 169 11.12 10.43 30.24
N THR A 170 12.28 10.83 29.68
CA THR A 170 12.88 10.23 28.49
C THR A 170 13.20 8.74 28.70
N LEU A 171 13.86 8.39 29.81
CA LEU A 171 14.13 7.01 30.22
C LEU A 171 12.84 6.24 30.48
N ARG A 172 11.86 6.84 31.18
CA ARG A 172 10.57 6.19 31.45
C ARG A 172 9.85 5.85 30.15
N SER A 173 9.76 6.79 29.22
CA SER A 173 9.13 6.60 27.91
C SER A 173 9.83 5.50 27.11
N MET A 174 11.17 5.48 27.11
CA MET A 174 11.94 4.41 26.45
C MET A 174 11.69 3.04 27.09
N MET A 175 11.63 2.92 28.41
CA MET A 175 11.55 1.62 29.09
C MET A 175 10.13 1.06 29.19
N ILE A 176 9.10 1.89 29.14
CA ILE A 176 7.70 1.44 29.16
C ILE A 176 7.20 1.10 27.73
N GLY A 177 7.72 1.79 26.71
CA GLY A 177 7.27 1.62 25.33
C GLY A 177 5.84 2.14 25.08
N THR A 178 5.27 1.75 23.94
CA THR A 178 3.91 2.09 23.52
C THR A 178 3.05 0.82 23.48
N PRO A 179 1.80 0.81 24.00
CA PRO A 179 1.06 1.92 24.62
C PRO A 179 1.54 2.23 26.04
N HIS A 180 1.66 3.53 26.35
CA HIS A 180 2.09 4.01 27.66
C HIS A 180 1.07 3.64 28.74
N THR A 181 1.37 2.63 29.57
CA THR A 181 0.70 2.55 30.86
C THR A 181 1.35 3.58 31.77
N THR A 182 0.60 4.63 32.14
CA THR A 182 1.07 5.66 33.09
C THR A 182 1.26 5.11 34.50
N TRP A 183 0.87 3.87 34.72
CA TRP A 183 0.88 3.16 35.98
C TRP A 183 1.96 2.08 35.95
N GLY A 184 2.93 2.18 36.86
CA GLY A 184 3.99 1.19 37.01
C GLY A 184 5.35 1.83 37.31
N ALA A 185 6.19 1.08 38.01
CA ALA A 185 7.61 1.39 38.08
C ALA A 185 8.24 1.16 36.70
N VAL A 186 9.28 1.92 36.38
CA VAL A 186 10.10 1.65 35.19
C VAL A 186 10.64 0.22 35.32
N PRO A 187 10.53 -0.64 34.30
CA PRO A 187 11.07 -2.00 34.39
C PRO A 187 12.62 -1.97 34.33
N ALA A 188 13.26 -3.00 34.86
CA ALA A 188 14.70 -3.18 34.75
C ALA A 188 15.14 -3.55 33.31
N ARG A 189 14.23 -4.18 32.56
CA ARG A 189 14.46 -4.74 31.24
C ARG A 189 13.22 -4.54 30.38
N ARG A 190 13.41 -4.16 29.13
CA ARG A 190 12.39 -4.05 28.09
C ARG A 190 12.85 -4.84 26.88
N GLU A 191 11.94 -5.57 26.26
CA GLU A 191 12.16 -6.23 24.97
C GLU A 191 11.18 -5.65 23.95
N GLU A 192 11.65 -5.47 22.72
CA GLU A 192 10.88 -4.94 21.60
C GLU A 192 11.23 -5.69 20.31
N ASP A 193 10.21 -6.24 19.64
CA ASP A 193 10.38 -6.90 18.34
C ASP A 193 10.19 -5.89 17.21
N LEU A 194 11.24 -5.71 16.41
CA LEU A 194 11.29 -4.82 15.26
C LEU A 194 11.19 -5.64 13.99
N TYR A 195 10.02 -5.59 13.35
CA TYR A 195 9.75 -6.30 12.10
C TYR A 195 10.07 -5.41 10.91
N PHE A 196 10.80 -5.93 9.92
CA PHE A 196 11.06 -5.21 8.68
C PHE A 196 11.13 -6.15 7.47
N LEU A 197 10.89 -5.57 6.29
CA LEU A 197 10.89 -6.29 5.02
C LEU A 197 12.08 -5.87 4.17
N LEU A 198 12.82 -6.88 3.67
CA LEU A 198 13.84 -6.70 2.65
C LEU A 198 13.22 -6.95 1.26
N PRO A 199 13.27 -5.97 0.34
CA PRO A 199 12.76 -6.11 -1.02
C PRO A 199 13.76 -6.86 -1.92
N THR A 200 14.24 -8.02 -1.48
CA THR A 200 15.09 -8.90 -2.30
C THR A 200 14.29 -9.48 -3.46
N ARG A 201 14.96 -9.77 -4.59
CA ARG A 201 14.40 -10.54 -5.72
C ARG A 201 14.92 -11.97 -5.64
N PRO A 202 14.11 -13.01 -5.92
CA PRO A 202 12.73 -12.97 -6.41
C PRO A 202 11.68 -12.78 -5.30
N GLU A 203 12.02 -13.02 -4.04
CA GLU A 203 11.07 -13.02 -2.92
C GLU A 203 11.42 -11.97 -1.86
N ARG A 204 10.38 -11.35 -1.29
CA ARG A 204 10.51 -10.43 -0.15
C ARG A 204 10.72 -11.25 1.11
N GLU A 205 11.80 -10.99 1.82
CA GLU A 205 12.10 -11.66 3.07
C GLU A 205 11.66 -10.79 4.26
N SER A 206 10.97 -11.41 5.22
CA SER A 206 10.66 -10.77 6.49
C SER A 206 11.76 -11.07 7.49
N ARG A 207 12.17 -10.03 8.22
CA ARG A 207 13.12 -10.09 9.31
C ARG A 207 12.46 -9.65 10.60
N VAL A 208 13.00 -10.13 11.72
CA VAL A 208 12.66 -9.69 13.06
C VAL A 208 13.97 -9.48 13.82
N LEU A 209 14.09 -8.34 14.47
CA LEU A 209 15.13 -8.05 15.45
C LEU A 209 14.46 -7.89 16.81
N THR A 210 14.77 -8.77 17.76
CA THR A 210 14.38 -8.56 19.16
C THR A 210 15.44 -7.72 19.84
N LEU A 211 15.11 -6.47 20.12
CA LEU A 211 15.95 -5.52 20.83
C LEU A 211 15.66 -5.60 22.33
N GLU A 212 16.70 -5.76 23.13
CA GLU A 212 16.63 -5.76 24.58
C GLU A 212 17.31 -4.52 25.14
N ILE A 213 16.62 -3.79 25.99
CA ILE A 213 17.15 -2.64 26.72
C ILE A 213 17.11 -2.99 28.20
N ALA A 214 18.26 -2.98 28.87
CA ALA A 214 18.38 -3.32 30.29
C ALA A 214 19.06 -2.20 31.07
N LEU A 215 18.69 -2.06 32.34
CA LEU A 215 19.29 -1.14 33.31
C LEU A 215 19.99 -1.93 34.40
N GLY A 216 21.27 -1.63 34.63
CA GLY A 216 22.04 -2.16 35.75
C GLY A 216 21.99 -1.22 36.95
N GLU A 217 21.62 -1.77 38.10
CA GLU A 217 21.48 -1.03 39.35
C GLU A 217 22.53 -1.47 40.39
N ARG A 218 22.96 -0.51 41.20
CA ARG A 218 23.78 -0.76 42.40
C ARG A 218 23.26 0.14 43.50
N ASP A 219 23.06 -0.42 44.70
CA ASP A 219 22.53 0.32 45.86
C ASP A 219 21.20 1.06 45.57
N GLY A 220 20.35 0.49 44.71
CA GLY A 220 19.04 1.04 44.35
C GLY A 220 19.06 2.20 43.35
N VAL A 221 20.23 2.57 42.81
CA VAL A 221 20.37 3.60 41.77
C VAL A 221 20.87 3.01 40.45
N ILE A 222 20.48 3.66 39.34
CA ILE A 222 20.90 3.26 38.00
C ILE A 222 22.38 3.63 37.80
N THR A 223 23.18 2.65 37.39
CA THR A 223 24.64 2.80 37.17
C THR A 223 25.10 2.41 35.77
N SER A 224 24.33 1.57 35.08
CA SER A 224 24.62 1.16 33.71
C SER A 224 23.32 0.93 32.94
N GLY A 225 23.42 0.96 31.61
CA GLY A 225 22.37 0.48 30.72
C GLY A 225 23.00 -0.28 29.54
N SER A 226 22.26 -1.23 28.99
CA SER A 226 22.67 -1.95 27.79
C SER A 226 21.56 -1.97 26.73
N VAL A 227 21.99 -1.99 25.48
CA VAL A 227 21.15 -2.26 24.30
C VAL A 227 21.74 -3.49 23.62
N GLU A 228 20.97 -4.56 23.57
CA GLU A 228 21.43 -5.87 23.11
C GLU A 228 20.44 -6.49 22.11
N GLY A 229 20.93 -7.37 21.25
CA GLY A 229 20.07 -8.15 20.37
C GLY A 229 20.86 -9.20 19.60
N ALA A 230 20.22 -10.33 19.30
CA ALA A 230 20.83 -11.38 18.48
C ALA A 230 21.07 -10.85 17.06
N ASP A 231 22.32 -10.93 16.58
CA ASP A 231 22.74 -10.39 15.27
C ASP A 231 22.26 -8.95 15.03
N MET A 232 22.22 -8.13 16.09
CA MET A 232 21.65 -6.78 16.06
C MET A 232 22.34 -5.91 15.02
N PHE A 233 23.67 -5.96 14.91
CA PHE A 233 24.41 -5.15 13.95
C PHE A 233 24.17 -5.61 12.51
N VAL A 234 24.04 -6.92 12.28
CA VAL A 234 23.69 -7.48 10.97
C VAL A 234 22.30 -7.03 10.56
N SER A 235 21.30 -7.20 11.44
CA SER A 235 19.92 -6.79 11.19
C SER A 235 19.79 -5.29 10.95
N TRP A 236 20.55 -4.48 11.69
CA TRP A 236 20.59 -3.03 11.48
C TRP A 236 21.19 -2.66 10.12
N ALA A 237 22.30 -3.27 9.73
CA ALA A 237 22.91 -3.07 8.41
C ALA A 237 21.98 -3.53 7.27
N GLU A 238 21.32 -4.69 7.40
CA GLU A 238 20.34 -5.17 6.42
C GLU A 238 19.19 -4.16 6.24
N ALA A 239 18.64 -3.65 7.35
CA ALA A 239 17.53 -2.71 7.34
C ALA A 239 17.92 -1.36 6.69
N ASP A 240 19.09 -0.82 7.02
CA ASP A 240 19.53 0.49 6.54
C ASP A 240 20.02 0.43 5.08
N GLN A 241 20.84 -0.56 4.73
CA GLN A 241 21.43 -0.68 3.40
C GLN A 241 20.54 -1.43 2.40
N ILE A 242 19.42 -2.02 2.86
CA ILE A 242 18.48 -2.78 2.03
C ILE A 242 19.20 -3.93 1.29
N THR A 243 20.15 -4.56 1.97
CA THR A 243 20.97 -5.66 1.45
C THR A 243 20.81 -6.86 2.35
N LYS A 244 20.74 -8.06 1.77
CA LYS A 244 20.70 -9.31 2.54
C LYS A 244 22.12 -9.68 2.97
N LEU A 245 22.30 -9.94 4.26
CA LEU A 245 23.57 -10.36 4.86
C LEU A 245 23.39 -11.72 5.54
N ASP A 246 24.43 -12.56 5.49
CA ASP A 246 24.45 -13.84 6.18
C ASP A 246 25.16 -13.70 7.55
N PRO A 247 24.45 -13.81 8.70
CA PRO A 247 25.07 -13.69 10.02
C PRO A 247 26.05 -14.83 10.32
N SER A 248 26.09 -15.91 9.54
CA SER A 248 27.10 -16.96 9.65
C SER A 248 28.39 -16.67 8.87
N ALA A 249 28.33 -15.75 7.90
CA ALA A 249 29.47 -15.38 7.07
C ALA A 249 30.31 -14.28 7.75
N GLY A 250 31.59 -14.56 8.01
CA GLY A 250 32.49 -13.61 8.69
C GLY A 250 32.69 -12.29 7.94
N SER A 251 32.64 -12.30 6.60
CA SER A 251 32.72 -11.09 5.76
C SER A 251 31.55 -10.15 6.02
N ASP A 252 30.34 -10.68 5.95
CA ASP A 252 29.08 -9.93 6.05
C ASP A 252 28.91 -9.36 7.47
N ARG A 253 29.33 -10.12 8.48
CA ARG A 253 29.41 -9.63 9.86
C ARG A 253 30.40 -8.48 10.02
N THR A 254 31.57 -8.58 9.39
CA THR A 254 32.57 -7.51 9.45
C THR A 254 32.03 -6.23 8.80
N GLU A 255 31.36 -6.34 7.66
CA GLU A 255 30.69 -5.23 7.00
C GLU A 255 29.60 -4.62 7.89
N ALA A 256 28.76 -5.45 8.52
CA ALA A 256 27.73 -5.00 9.46
C ALA A 256 28.32 -4.29 10.67
N HIS A 257 29.43 -4.79 11.24
CA HIS A 257 30.10 -4.15 12.37
C HIS A 257 30.68 -2.77 11.98
N LEU A 258 31.31 -2.66 10.80
CA LEU A 258 31.81 -1.38 10.29
C LEU A 258 30.67 -0.39 10.10
N HIS A 259 29.55 -0.84 9.54
CA HIS A 259 28.36 -0.01 9.37
C HIS A 259 27.79 0.48 10.70
N ALA A 260 27.60 -0.43 11.67
CA ALA A 260 27.12 -0.07 13.00
C ALA A 260 28.05 0.92 13.70
N MET A 261 29.36 0.75 13.58
CA MET A 261 30.35 1.66 14.17
C MET A 261 30.36 3.04 13.52
N ASP A 262 30.15 3.15 12.20
CA ASP A 262 29.98 4.43 11.51
C ASP A 262 28.75 5.18 12.05
N ARG A 263 27.62 4.49 12.17
CA ARG A 263 26.37 5.07 12.71
C ARG A 263 26.48 5.47 14.18
N LEU A 264 27.11 4.64 15.02
CA LEU A 264 27.32 4.93 16.44
C LEU A 264 28.36 6.02 16.67
N GLY A 265 29.37 6.13 15.79
CA GLY A 265 30.47 7.09 15.93
C GLY A 265 29.98 8.52 16.15
N GLY A 266 28.99 8.97 15.38
CA GLY A 266 28.43 10.32 15.53
C GLY A 266 27.75 10.57 16.88
N ALA A 267 27.09 9.56 17.44
CA ALA A 267 26.43 9.65 18.76
C ALA A 267 27.45 9.60 19.90
N LEU A 268 28.42 8.68 19.80
CA LEU A 268 29.42 8.45 20.84
C LEU A 268 30.48 9.55 20.91
N GLU A 269 30.92 10.11 19.78
CA GLU A 269 32.02 11.09 19.74
C GLU A 269 31.70 12.37 20.54
N ARG A 270 30.42 12.73 20.67
CA ARG A 270 29.99 13.87 21.50
C ARG A 270 30.30 13.66 22.99
N ARG A 271 30.15 12.43 23.49
CA ARG A 271 30.33 12.08 24.90
C ARG A 271 31.70 11.48 25.19
N PHE A 272 32.28 10.81 24.22
CA PHE A 272 33.58 10.13 24.29
C PHE A 272 34.51 10.60 23.17
N PRO A 273 34.94 11.88 23.14
CA PRO A 273 35.78 12.38 22.06
C PRO A 273 37.10 11.63 21.97
N ALA A 274 37.54 11.30 20.75
CA ALA A 274 38.78 10.56 20.51
C ALA A 274 40.03 11.28 21.03
N ALA A 275 39.97 12.61 21.06
CA ALA A 275 41.08 13.45 21.50
C ALA A 275 41.32 13.41 23.02
N THR A 276 40.30 13.11 23.83
CA THR A 276 40.36 13.21 25.29
C THR A 276 40.10 11.88 25.99
N CYS A 277 39.35 10.98 25.36
CA CYS A 277 38.96 9.71 25.95
C CYS A 277 39.82 8.60 25.33
N PRO A 278 40.71 7.96 26.11
CA PRO A 278 41.58 6.92 25.60
C PRO A 278 40.78 5.73 25.07
N ASP A 279 41.29 5.14 24.00
CA ASP A 279 40.82 3.84 23.50
C ASP A 279 41.29 2.74 24.47
N ALA A 280 40.32 2.06 25.07
CA ALA A 280 40.55 1.03 26.08
C ALA A 280 40.16 -0.37 25.58
N ARG A 281 40.03 -0.55 24.26
CA ARG A 281 39.57 -1.80 23.66
C ARG A 281 40.40 -3.01 24.06
N GLN A 282 39.70 -4.07 24.45
CA GLN A 282 40.27 -5.36 24.80
C GLN A 282 39.54 -6.49 24.05
N GLY A 283 40.31 -7.50 23.65
CA GLY A 283 39.77 -8.72 23.05
C GLY A 283 38.88 -8.46 21.82
N ARG A 284 37.56 -8.61 22.00
CA ARG A 284 36.55 -8.59 20.94
C ARG A 284 35.73 -7.30 20.87
N GLU A 285 36.11 -6.30 21.64
CA GLU A 285 35.42 -5.02 21.68
C GLU A 285 35.60 -4.27 20.35
N LEU A 286 34.50 -3.91 19.70
CA LEU A 286 34.52 -3.07 18.50
C LEU A 286 34.88 -1.63 18.87
N TYR A 287 34.43 -1.19 20.05
CA TYR A 287 34.66 0.14 20.60
C TYR A 287 34.70 0.08 22.12
N HIS A 288 35.65 0.80 22.72
CA HIS A 288 35.69 0.99 24.16
C HIS A 288 36.41 2.29 24.47
N ARG A 289 35.71 3.22 25.12
CA ARG A 289 36.30 4.43 25.68
C ARG A 289 35.79 4.69 27.09
N ALA A 290 36.67 5.21 27.93
CA ALA A 290 36.34 5.60 29.30
C ALA A 290 37.02 6.93 29.66
N CYS A 291 36.25 7.87 30.18
CA CYS A 291 36.72 9.20 30.61
C CYS A 291 35.66 9.85 31.50
N ASP A 292 36.07 10.74 32.40
CA ASP A 292 35.17 11.52 33.28
C ASP A 292 34.14 10.67 34.07
N GLY A 293 34.52 9.45 34.43
CA GLY A 293 33.64 8.49 35.13
C GLY A 293 32.62 7.79 34.25
N TRP A 294 32.59 8.10 32.94
CA TRP A 294 31.78 7.40 31.94
C TRP A 294 32.59 6.31 31.26
N GLU A 295 31.89 5.25 30.84
CA GLU A 295 32.46 4.14 30.09
C GLU A 295 31.42 3.68 29.06
N VAL A 296 31.85 3.43 27.83
CA VAL A 296 31.04 2.76 26.82
C VAL A 296 31.83 1.62 26.21
N THR A 297 31.17 0.48 26.04
CA THR A 297 31.72 -0.71 25.40
C THR A 297 30.74 -1.22 24.36
N VAL A 298 31.24 -1.46 23.14
CA VAL A 298 30.48 -2.07 22.04
C VAL A 298 31.12 -3.43 21.74
N VAL A 299 30.34 -4.49 21.89
CA VAL A 299 30.80 -5.88 21.74
C VAL A 299 29.97 -6.57 20.67
N ALA A 300 30.64 -7.25 19.76
CA ALA A 300 29.99 -8.13 18.79
C ALA A 300 29.86 -9.55 19.34
N GLY A 301 28.76 -10.23 19.02
CA GLY A 301 28.54 -11.64 19.33
C GLY A 301 29.62 -12.56 18.74
N GLU A 302 29.71 -13.80 19.18
CA GLU A 302 30.75 -14.71 18.66
C GLU A 302 30.44 -15.31 17.30
N GLY A 303 29.17 -15.58 17.04
CA GLY A 303 28.66 -16.17 15.80
C GLY A 303 27.20 -15.80 15.57
N ALA A 304 26.61 -16.37 14.53
CA ALA A 304 25.20 -16.19 14.21
C ALA A 304 24.30 -16.52 15.41
N GLY A 305 23.29 -15.70 15.63
CA GLY A 305 22.31 -15.80 16.71
C GLY A 305 22.82 -15.34 18.08
N GLN A 306 24.09 -14.94 18.19
CA GLN A 306 24.61 -14.39 19.43
C GLN A 306 24.32 -12.90 19.56
N LYS A 307 24.25 -12.44 20.80
CA LYS A 307 23.94 -11.04 21.08
C LYS A 307 25.13 -10.15 20.78
N ASP A 308 24.86 -9.11 20.01
CA ASP A 308 25.66 -7.89 20.03
C ASP A 308 25.19 -7.02 21.20
N ALA A 309 26.09 -6.21 21.75
CA ALA A 309 25.80 -5.40 22.94
C ALA A 309 26.46 -4.02 22.84
N ILE A 310 25.70 -2.99 23.23
CA ILE A 310 26.19 -1.65 23.52
C ILE A 310 25.93 -1.41 25.00
N VAL A 311 26.98 -1.28 25.79
CA VAL A 311 26.91 -1.10 27.25
C VAL A 311 27.44 0.27 27.60
N ILE A 312 26.65 1.06 28.34
CA ILE A 312 27.02 2.40 28.80
C ILE A 312 26.95 2.43 30.33
N ARG A 313 28.04 2.81 30.97
CA ARG A 313 28.10 3.10 32.40
C ARG A 313 28.24 4.60 32.60
N GLY A 314 27.32 5.15 33.40
CA GLY A 314 27.31 6.57 33.71
C GLY A 314 28.20 6.92 34.88
N ALA A 315 28.68 8.17 34.91
CA ALA A 315 29.40 8.67 36.06
C ALA A 315 28.50 8.65 37.31
N PRO A 316 29.00 8.18 38.46
CA PRO A 316 28.28 8.31 39.71
C PRO A 316 28.05 9.80 39.98
N ARG A 317 26.79 10.19 40.14
CA ARG A 317 26.44 11.56 40.50
C ARG A 317 27.09 11.84 41.86
N ALA A 318 28.03 12.79 41.91
CA ALA A 318 28.62 13.22 43.16
C ALA A 318 27.45 13.63 44.06
N ALA A 319 27.28 12.95 45.20
CA ALA A 319 26.21 13.25 46.13
C ALA A 319 26.33 14.73 46.48
N THR A 320 25.43 15.55 45.93
CA THR A 320 25.29 16.93 46.34
C THR A 320 24.95 16.84 47.80
N LYS A 321 25.95 17.04 48.67
CA LYS A 321 25.70 17.27 50.10
C LYS A 321 24.75 18.44 50.13
N GLU A 322 23.47 18.17 50.38
CA GLU A 322 22.54 19.17 50.87
C GLU A 322 23.18 19.71 52.15
N THR A 323 23.91 20.81 52.04
CA THR A 323 24.09 21.74 53.14
C THR A 323 22.70 22.21 53.50
N GLY A 324 22.03 21.46 54.37
CA GLY A 324 20.72 21.81 54.90
C GLY A 324 20.77 23.23 55.47
N PRO A 325 19.73 24.04 55.25
CA PRO A 325 19.63 25.30 55.98
C PRO A 325 19.46 24.92 57.45
N GLY A 326 20.44 25.27 58.27
CA GLY A 326 20.35 25.21 59.72
C GLY A 326 19.13 26.00 60.17
N GLY A 327 18.01 25.31 60.32
CA GLY A 327 16.79 25.81 60.93
C GLY A 327 17.04 25.93 62.43
N THR A 328 17.58 27.08 62.84
CA THR A 328 17.59 27.52 64.24
C THR A 328 16.15 27.51 64.75
N GLN A 329 15.84 26.49 65.56
CA GLN A 329 14.57 26.35 66.26
C GLN A 329 14.48 27.46 67.32
N PRO A 330 13.51 28.40 67.26
CA PRO A 330 13.36 29.35 68.35
C PRO A 330 12.74 28.65 69.56
N ALA A 331 13.40 28.80 70.69
CA ALA A 331 12.99 28.30 72.00
C ALA A 331 11.56 28.76 72.34
N ARG A 332 10.66 27.79 72.47
CA ARG A 332 9.29 28.01 72.96
C ARG A 332 9.36 28.22 74.47
N LYS A 333 9.20 29.45 74.93
CA LYS A 333 9.01 29.78 76.35
C LYS A 333 7.70 29.13 76.84
N GLN A 334 7.83 28.21 77.80
CA GLN A 334 6.73 27.81 78.70
C GLN A 334 6.32 29.03 79.53
N GLY A 335 5.06 29.42 79.41
CA GLY A 335 4.43 30.40 80.30
C GLY A 335 3.65 29.65 81.38
N ASP A 336 4.11 29.80 82.61
CA ASP A 336 3.30 29.63 83.82
C ASP A 336 2.26 30.76 83.91
N ARG A 337 0.98 30.38 84.04
CA ARG A 337 -0.08 30.92 84.92
C ARG A 337 -1.47 30.68 84.35
#